data_AF-A0A822CUJ3-F1
#
_entry.id   AF-A0A822CUJ3-F1
#
_cell.length_a   1.000
_cell.length_b   1.000
_cell.length_c   1.000
_cell.angle_alpha   90.00
_cell.angle_beta   90.00
_cell.angle_gamma   90.00
#
_symmetry.space_group_name_H-M   'P 1'
#
loop_
_entity.id
_entity.type
_entity.pdbx_description
1 polymer ?
#
loop_
_entity_poly.entity_id
_entity_poly.type
_entity_poly.pdbx_seq_one_letter_code
_entity_poly.pdbx_strand_id
1 'polypeptide(L)'
;MKTQIYMTKTKAYQDLGTTNLLESLVKRTNNFLYGLCYKKHITQKQYEKLKVNKEEVELAHLCFLPKVHKPNTPLRPIMAGLKSPTIGISKWLDGLLRPLFDRLASETTILNGVQLIKQVERWSATYLTAATSFITMDVTDLYTMISQEGRVTALKRLIEASGLKQIDGVKKAIILVLTRFIMTNNYFYLDGSYYKKIREGAMGSPLIITITNAYMYFVERPISKWANRTCSLYYRYIDDLFIMSNVHADILKGFVKF
;
A
#
# COMPACT_ATOMS: atom_id res chain seq x y z
N MET A 1 4.49 -28.16 -7.46
CA MET A 1 4.25 -27.49 -6.15
C MET A 1 3.35 -26.26 -6.37
N LYS A 2 2.34 -25.99 -5.52
CA LYS A 2 1.34 -24.90 -5.71
C LYS A 2 1.96 -23.50 -5.94
N THR A 3 3.16 -23.28 -5.42
CA THR A 3 3.95 -22.05 -5.58
C THR A 3 4.36 -21.80 -7.03
N GLN A 4 4.91 -22.79 -7.72
CA GLN A 4 5.31 -22.64 -9.14
C GLN A 4 4.10 -22.33 -10.03
N ILE A 5 2.97 -23.01 -9.78
CA ILE A 5 1.71 -22.73 -10.48
C ILE A 5 1.26 -21.28 -10.25
N TYR A 6 1.38 -20.77 -9.02
CA TYR A 6 1.08 -19.38 -8.71
C TYR A 6 1.98 -18.42 -9.51
N MET A 7 3.29 -18.60 -9.43
CA MET A 7 4.28 -17.74 -10.10
C MET A 7 4.05 -17.71 -11.62
N THR A 8 3.81 -18.87 -12.24
CA THR A 8 3.51 -18.99 -13.68
C THR A 8 2.18 -18.34 -14.05
N LYS A 9 1.13 -18.54 -13.23
CA LYS A 9 -0.19 -17.96 -13.49
C LYS A 9 -0.19 -16.44 -13.41
N THR A 10 0.48 -15.86 -12.41
CA THR A 10 0.45 -14.41 -12.21
C THR A 10 1.40 -13.65 -13.13
N LYS A 11 2.48 -14.31 -13.60
CA LYS A 11 3.57 -13.67 -14.33
C LYS A 11 4.08 -12.41 -13.61
N ALA A 12 4.04 -12.43 -12.27
CA ALA A 12 4.35 -11.27 -11.44
C ALA A 12 5.84 -11.14 -11.13
N TYR A 13 6.63 -12.15 -11.49
CA TYR A 13 8.02 -12.31 -11.13
C TYR A 13 8.84 -12.67 -12.36
N GLN A 14 9.99 -12.01 -12.49
CA GLN A 14 10.98 -12.27 -13.51
C GLN A 14 12.14 -13.03 -12.87
N ASP A 15 12.44 -14.22 -13.38
CA ASP A 15 13.63 -14.99 -13.00
C ASP A 15 14.89 -14.31 -13.58
N LEU A 16 15.90 -14.13 -12.72
CA LEU A 16 17.18 -13.50 -13.04
C LEU A 16 18.35 -14.49 -12.90
N GLY A 17 18.08 -15.76 -12.61
CA GLY A 17 19.10 -16.80 -12.44
C GLY A 17 19.82 -16.72 -11.08
N THR A 18 21.03 -17.26 -11.02
CA THR A 18 21.76 -17.55 -9.77
C THR A 18 22.75 -16.47 -9.34
N THR A 19 22.86 -15.37 -10.08
CA THR A 19 23.81 -14.30 -9.73
C THR A 19 23.32 -13.48 -8.54
N ASN A 20 24.13 -13.41 -7.48
CA ASN A 20 23.79 -12.64 -6.28
C ASN A 20 23.64 -11.13 -6.60
N LEU A 21 22.43 -10.60 -6.40
CA LEU A 21 22.09 -9.22 -6.71
C LEU A 21 22.30 -8.26 -5.54
N LEU A 22 22.54 -8.76 -4.33
CA LEU A 22 22.57 -7.94 -3.11
C LEU A 22 23.62 -6.83 -3.20
N GLU A 23 24.86 -7.17 -3.56
CA GLU A 23 25.96 -6.19 -3.64
C GLU A 23 25.66 -5.10 -4.68
N SER A 24 25.16 -5.51 -5.84
CA SER A 24 24.79 -4.58 -6.92
C SER A 24 23.65 -3.65 -6.48
N LEU A 25 22.70 -4.15 -5.70
CA LEU A 25 21.56 -3.41 -5.19
C LEU A 25 21.97 -2.42 -4.09
N VAL A 26 22.86 -2.82 -3.17
CA VAL A 26 23.44 -1.94 -2.15
C VAL A 26 24.19 -0.79 -2.82
N LYS A 27 25.10 -1.10 -3.76
CA LYS A 27 25.86 -0.09 -4.50
C LYS A 27 24.93 0.86 -5.26
N ARG A 28 23.92 0.32 -5.96
CA ARG A 28 22.92 1.14 -6.68
C ARG A 28 22.14 2.06 -5.74
N THR A 29 21.71 1.55 -4.58
CA THR A 29 20.94 2.32 -3.60
C THR A 29 21.78 3.46 -3.01
N ASN A 30 23.03 3.18 -2.62
CA ASN A 30 23.94 4.19 -2.08
C ASN A 30 24.30 5.25 -3.13
N ASN A 31 24.60 4.85 -4.37
CA ASN A 31 24.86 5.80 -5.46
C ASN A 31 23.66 6.71 -5.74
N PHE A 32 22.45 6.13 -5.71
CA PHE A 32 21.22 6.89 -5.89
C PHE A 32 21.01 7.92 -4.77
N LEU A 33 21.17 7.52 -3.51
CA LEU A 33 21.05 8.41 -2.36
C LEU A 33 22.13 9.50 -2.36
N TYR A 34 23.37 9.14 -2.70
CA TYR A 34 24.46 10.10 -2.83
C TYR A 34 24.16 11.14 -3.90
N GLY A 35 23.66 10.72 -5.07
CA GLY A 35 23.26 11.64 -6.14
C GLY A 35 22.15 12.62 -5.72
N LEU A 36 21.20 12.18 -4.89
CA LEU A 36 20.18 13.06 -4.32
C LEU A 36 20.77 14.06 -3.31
N CYS A 37 21.71 13.60 -2.47
CA CYS A 37 22.38 14.44 -1.48
C CYS A 37 23.25 15.51 -2.15
N TYR A 38 24.07 15.11 -3.13
CA TYR A 38 24.92 16.00 -3.92
C TYR A 38 24.12 17.10 -4.62
N LYS A 39 22.95 16.76 -5.19
CA LYS A 39 22.03 17.71 -5.81
C LYS A 39 21.17 18.51 -4.81
N LYS A 40 21.42 18.37 -3.50
CA LYS A 40 20.68 19.04 -2.41
C LYS A 40 19.17 18.74 -2.44
N HIS A 41 18.78 17.56 -2.91
CA HIS A 41 17.40 17.07 -2.86
C HIS A 41 17.04 16.43 -1.51
N ILE A 42 18.06 15.92 -0.81
CA ILE A 42 18.01 15.50 0.59
C ILE A 42 19.21 16.13 1.32
N THR A 43 19.09 16.30 2.63
CA THR A 43 20.17 16.81 3.49
C THR A 43 21.23 15.74 3.76
N GLN A 44 22.44 16.16 4.19
CA GLN A 44 23.47 15.21 4.63
C GLN A 44 22.95 14.31 5.77
N LYS A 45 22.22 14.88 6.73
CA LYS A 45 21.63 14.12 7.84
C LYS A 45 20.64 13.05 7.36
N GLN A 46 19.84 13.35 6.34
CA GLN A 46 18.94 12.37 5.74
C GLN A 46 19.73 11.29 4.98
N TYR A 47 20.76 11.67 4.21
CA TYR A 47 21.64 10.73 3.53
C TYR A 47 22.32 9.75 4.51
N GLU A 48 22.93 10.24 5.58
CA GLU A 48 23.61 9.40 6.58
C GLU A 48 22.66 8.40 7.26
N LYS A 49 21.38 8.76 7.43
CA LYS A 49 20.35 7.86 7.96
C LYS A 49 19.85 6.84 6.95
N LEU A 50 19.91 7.16 5.66
CA LEU A 50 19.34 6.34 4.59
C LEU A 50 20.37 5.46 3.89
N LYS A 51 21.66 5.80 3.98
CA LYS A 51 22.74 5.03 3.38
C LYS A 51 22.68 3.59 3.91
N VAL A 52 22.95 2.65 3.01
CA VAL A 52 22.84 1.23 3.27
C VAL A 52 24.19 0.69 3.69
N ASN A 53 24.26 0.10 4.88
CA ASN A 53 25.36 -0.77 5.29
C ASN A 53 25.10 -2.18 4.76
N LYS A 54 26.07 -2.74 4.01
CA LYS A 54 25.97 -4.09 3.42
C LYS A 54 25.79 -5.17 4.49
N GLU A 55 26.39 -4.99 5.66
CA GLU A 55 26.39 -5.98 6.75
C GLU A 55 25.03 -6.07 7.46
N GLU A 56 24.17 -5.07 7.29
CA GLU A 56 22.87 -4.97 7.97
C GLU A 56 21.69 -5.35 7.06
N VAL A 57 21.95 -5.69 5.80
CA VAL A 57 20.91 -5.91 4.79
C VAL A 57 21.01 -7.26 4.10
N GLU A 58 19.87 -7.75 3.67
CA GLU A 58 19.72 -8.99 2.91
C GLU A 58 18.65 -8.78 1.82
N LEU A 59 18.62 -9.66 0.82
CA LEU A 59 17.54 -9.64 -0.16
C LEU A 59 16.25 -10.13 0.50
N ALA A 60 15.11 -9.65 -0.01
CA ALA A 60 13.84 -10.11 0.50
C ALA A 60 13.66 -11.62 0.22
N HIS A 61 12.78 -12.25 0.99
CA HIS A 61 12.32 -13.62 0.76
C HIS A 61 10.83 -13.62 0.41
N LEU A 62 10.43 -14.49 -0.52
CA LEU A 62 9.03 -14.70 -0.86
C LEU A 62 8.49 -15.91 -0.11
N CYS A 63 7.55 -15.69 0.79
CA CYS A 63 6.85 -16.73 1.53
C CYS A 63 5.41 -16.85 1.03
N PHE A 64 4.84 -18.05 1.06
CA PHE A 64 3.44 -18.28 0.70
C PHE A 64 2.66 -18.79 1.91
N LEU A 65 1.68 -18.02 2.37
CA LEU A 65 0.79 -18.43 3.46
C LEU A 65 -0.54 -18.93 2.90
N PRO A 66 -1.08 -20.07 3.38
CA PRO A 66 -2.40 -20.54 2.97
C PRO A 66 -3.51 -19.65 3.55
N LYS A 67 -4.48 -19.23 2.72
CA LYS A 67 -5.74 -18.62 3.17
C LYS A 67 -6.71 -19.75 3.54
N VAL A 68 -6.54 -20.37 4.72
CA VAL A 68 -7.31 -21.56 5.18
C VAL A 68 -8.82 -21.36 5.26
N HIS A 69 -9.26 -20.11 5.41
CA HIS A 69 -10.67 -19.72 5.49
C HIS A 69 -11.34 -19.52 4.11
N LYS A 70 -10.61 -19.63 2.98
CA LYS A 70 -11.18 -19.50 1.62
C LYS A 70 -11.24 -20.87 0.92
N PRO A 71 -12.27 -21.15 0.09
CA PRO A 71 -12.37 -22.39 -0.68
C PRO A 71 -11.09 -22.67 -1.51
N ASN A 72 -10.68 -23.93 -1.63
CA ASN A 72 -9.45 -24.37 -2.28
C ASN A 72 -8.13 -23.88 -1.65
N THR A 73 -8.21 -23.19 -0.50
CA THR A 73 -7.07 -22.71 0.29
C THR A 73 -6.02 -22.00 -0.57
N PRO A 74 -6.37 -20.88 -1.23
CA PRO A 74 -5.47 -20.15 -2.10
C PRO A 74 -4.26 -19.61 -1.32
N LEU A 75 -3.13 -19.45 -2.02
CA LEU A 75 -1.91 -18.91 -1.42
C LEU A 75 -1.98 -17.37 -1.37
N ARG A 76 -1.43 -16.81 -0.28
CA ARG A 76 -1.14 -15.39 -0.10
C ARG A 76 0.38 -15.21 -0.14
N PRO A 77 0.95 -14.60 -1.19
CA PRO A 77 2.37 -14.27 -1.20
C PRO A 77 2.67 -13.14 -0.21
N ILE A 78 3.73 -13.29 0.57
CA ILE A 78 4.27 -12.27 1.47
C ILE A 78 5.74 -12.06 1.15
N MET A 79 6.13 -10.81 0.97
CA MET A 79 7.51 -10.43 0.73
C MET A 79 8.15 -10.01 2.06
N ALA A 80 8.91 -10.91 2.66
CA ALA A 80 9.71 -10.62 3.84
C ALA A 80 10.94 -9.80 3.43
N GLY A 81 10.79 -8.47 3.40
CA GLY A 81 11.83 -7.54 2.91
C GLY A 81 12.25 -6.46 3.90
N LEU A 82 12.06 -6.69 5.21
CA LEU A 82 12.35 -5.70 6.26
C LEU A 82 13.84 -5.36 6.42
N LYS A 83 14.71 -6.14 5.79
CA LYS A 83 16.16 -5.91 5.70
C LYS A 83 16.62 -5.62 4.27
N SER A 84 15.69 -5.37 3.34
CA SER A 84 16.05 -5.03 1.96
C SER A 84 16.83 -3.72 1.89
N PRO A 85 17.77 -3.54 0.94
CA PRO A 85 18.50 -2.27 0.78
C PRO A 85 17.60 -1.04 0.60
N THR A 86 16.35 -1.21 0.14
CA THR A 86 15.39 -0.12 -0.02
C THR A 86 14.55 0.17 1.23
N ILE A 87 14.64 -0.62 2.30
CA ILE A 87 13.73 -0.54 3.45
C ILE A 87 13.87 0.79 4.21
N GLY A 88 15.08 1.33 4.32
CA GLY A 88 15.31 2.63 4.98
C GLY A 88 14.55 3.75 4.29
N ILE A 89 14.63 3.79 2.95
CA ILE A 89 13.87 4.74 2.12
C ILE A 89 12.36 4.52 2.31
N SER A 90 11.90 3.26 2.31
CA SER A 90 10.49 2.93 2.49
C SER A 90 9.95 3.38 3.85
N LYS A 91 10.68 3.14 4.95
CA LYS A 91 10.27 3.55 6.30
C LYS A 91 10.25 5.06 6.44
N TRP A 92 11.28 5.73 5.91
CA TRP A 92 11.36 7.18 5.94
C TRP A 92 10.21 7.83 5.17
N LEU A 93 9.94 7.40 3.94
CA LEU A 93 8.80 7.90 3.16
C LEU A 93 7.46 7.59 3.82
N ASP A 94 7.30 6.41 4.43
CA ASP A 94 6.07 6.08 5.18
C ASP A 94 5.84 7.07 6.32
N GLY A 95 6.89 7.39 7.10
CA GLY A 95 6.81 8.38 8.18
C GLY A 95 6.42 9.79 7.70
N LEU A 96 6.74 10.15 6.46
CA LEU A 96 6.32 11.43 5.85
C LEU A 96 4.87 11.39 5.35
N LEU A 97 4.45 10.27 4.77
CA LEU A 97 3.22 10.17 3.98
C LEU A 97 2.03 9.63 4.78
N ARG A 98 2.25 8.78 5.77
CA ARG A 98 1.19 8.20 6.60
C ARG A 98 0.42 9.27 7.38
N PRO A 99 1.06 10.22 8.09
CA PRO A 99 0.32 11.29 8.77
C PRO A 99 -0.50 12.14 7.81
N LEU A 100 0.00 12.34 6.58
CA LEU A 100 -0.72 13.07 5.55
C LEU A 100 -1.98 12.31 5.10
N PHE A 101 -1.84 11.00 4.85
CA PHE A 101 -2.96 10.13 4.53
C PHE A 101 -4.00 10.10 5.66
N ASP A 102 -3.57 9.85 6.89
CA ASP A 102 -4.46 9.74 8.05
C ASP A 102 -5.29 11.01 8.25
N ARG A 103 -4.68 12.19 8.04
CA ARG A 103 -5.39 13.47 8.09
C ARG A 103 -6.42 13.63 6.96
N LEU A 104 -6.10 13.22 5.73
CA LEU A 104 -6.97 13.38 4.57
C LEU A 104 -8.12 12.36 4.52
N ALA A 105 -7.90 11.18 5.11
CA ALA A 105 -8.83 10.05 5.05
C ALA A 105 -9.61 9.83 6.36
N SER A 106 -9.44 10.68 7.36
CA SER A 106 -10.02 10.55 8.72
C SER A 106 -11.55 10.36 8.74
N GLU A 107 -12.26 10.92 7.77
CA GLU A 107 -13.72 10.82 7.65
C GLU A 107 -14.20 9.48 7.06
N THR A 108 -13.31 8.73 6.41
CA THR A 108 -13.67 7.53 5.64
C THR A 108 -12.92 6.28 6.09
N THR A 109 -11.83 6.43 6.83
CA THR A 109 -10.98 5.33 7.30
C THR A 109 -11.04 5.23 8.82
N ILE A 110 -11.20 4.00 9.32
CA ILE A 110 -11.13 3.68 10.75
C ILE A 110 -9.82 2.97 11.07
N LEU A 111 -9.36 3.08 12.32
CA LEU A 111 -8.12 2.49 12.79
C LEU A 111 -8.31 1.15 13.49
N ASN A 112 -9.48 0.92 14.07
CA ASN A 112 -9.80 -0.30 14.82
C ASN A 112 -11.32 -0.44 15.08
N GLY A 113 -11.71 -1.60 15.59
CA GLY A 113 -13.11 -1.90 15.92
C GLY A 113 -13.71 -1.01 17.02
N VAL A 114 -12.90 -0.53 17.97
CA VAL A 114 -13.39 0.38 19.02
C VAL A 114 -13.84 1.72 18.42
N GLN A 115 -13.07 2.25 17.47
CA GLN A 115 -13.46 3.45 16.73
C GLN A 115 -14.73 3.20 15.92
N LEU A 116 -14.84 2.06 15.24
CA LEU A 116 -16.03 1.70 14.47
C LEU A 116 -17.28 1.66 15.35
N ILE A 117 -17.24 0.93 16.47
CA ILE A 117 -18.37 0.79 17.40
C ILE A 117 -18.86 2.16 17.86
N LYS A 118 -17.95 3.07 18.24
CA LYS A 118 -18.33 4.43 18.64
C LYS A 118 -19.06 5.20 17.53
N GLN A 119 -18.67 5.02 16.27
CA GLN A 119 -19.36 5.69 15.16
C GLN A 119 -20.71 5.03 14.86
N VAL A 120 -20.80 3.70 14.98
CA VAL A 120 -22.05 2.95 14.85
C VAL A 120 -23.05 3.36 15.92
N GLU A 121 -22.65 3.46 17.18
CA GLU A 121 -23.50 3.89 18.29
C GLU A 121 -24.03 5.31 18.07
N ARG A 122 -23.14 6.24 17.69
CA ARG A 122 -23.51 7.64 17.40
C ARG A 122 -24.50 7.74 16.24
N TRP A 123 -24.24 7.03 15.15
CA TRP A 123 -25.14 7.04 13.99
C TRP A 123 -26.48 6.40 14.34
N SER A 124 -26.45 5.31 15.10
CA SER A 124 -27.65 4.55 15.47
C SER A 124 -28.60 5.34 16.36
N ALA A 125 -28.07 6.19 17.24
CA ALA A 125 -28.87 7.07 18.09
C ALA A 125 -29.79 8.03 17.30
N THR A 126 -29.50 8.29 16.02
CA THR A 126 -30.27 9.22 15.18
C THR A 126 -30.97 8.52 14.00
N TYR A 127 -30.34 7.53 13.39
CA TYR A 127 -30.77 7.03 12.08
C TYR A 127 -31.15 5.54 12.05
N LEU A 128 -30.94 4.77 13.13
CA LEU A 128 -31.23 3.34 13.12
C LEU A 128 -32.74 3.07 13.06
N THR A 129 -33.15 2.21 12.13
CA THR A 129 -34.55 1.78 11.97
C THR A 129 -34.61 0.27 11.70
N ALA A 130 -35.81 -0.31 11.76
CA ALA A 130 -36.02 -1.71 11.38
C ALA A 130 -35.71 -1.99 9.89
N ALA A 131 -35.67 -0.95 9.05
CA ALA A 131 -35.33 -1.06 7.62
C ALA A 131 -33.83 -0.86 7.34
N THR A 132 -33.01 -0.57 8.37
CA THR A 132 -31.57 -0.34 8.17
C THR A 132 -30.87 -1.61 7.67
N SER A 133 -30.20 -1.48 6.54
CA SER A 133 -29.36 -2.53 5.96
C SER A 133 -27.91 -2.40 6.42
N PHE A 134 -27.29 -3.54 6.73
CA PHE A 134 -25.87 -3.66 7.05
C PHE A 134 -25.17 -4.32 5.87
N ILE A 135 -24.17 -3.64 5.33
CA ILE A 135 -23.49 -4.07 4.10
C ILE A 135 -22.00 -4.12 4.37
N THR A 136 -21.40 -5.27 4.06
CA THR A 136 -19.95 -5.48 4.11
C THR A 136 -19.42 -5.77 2.72
N MET A 137 -18.23 -5.27 2.41
CA MET A 137 -17.54 -5.54 1.14
C MET A 137 -16.06 -5.80 1.40
N ASP A 138 -15.50 -6.81 0.73
CA ASP A 138 -14.08 -7.19 0.80
C ASP A 138 -13.39 -6.79 -0.52
N VAL A 139 -12.33 -6.00 -0.45
CA VAL A 139 -11.51 -5.69 -1.63
C VAL A 139 -10.60 -6.87 -1.94
N THR A 140 -10.95 -7.61 -2.99
CA THR A 140 -10.16 -8.77 -3.41
C THR A 140 -8.75 -8.35 -3.85
N ASP A 141 -7.75 -8.98 -3.22
CA ASP A 141 -6.34 -8.92 -3.66
C ASP A 141 -5.79 -7.49 -3.79
N LEU A 142 -6.20 -6.61 -2.86
CA LEU A 142 -5.89 -5.17 -2.82
C LEU A 142 -4.42 -4.84 -3.15
N TYR A 143 -3.47 -5.56 -2.55
CA TYR A 143 -2.05 -5.27 -2.73
C TYR A 143 -1.45 -5.82 -4.02
N THR A 144 -2.03 -6.83 -4.65
CA THR A 144 -1.47 -7.45 -5.85
C THR A 144 -2.10 -6.87 -7.12
N MET A 145 -3.36 -6.43 -7.08
CA MET A 145 -4.08 -5.91 -8.25
C MET A 145 -3.71 -4.49 -8.65
N ILE A 146 -3.24 -3.64 -7.72
CA ILE A 146 -2.88 -2.26 -8.05
C ILE A 146 -1.55 -2.27 -8.83
N SER A 147 -1.51 -1.61 -9.99
CA SER A 147 -0.28 -1.45 -10.76
C SER A 147 0.70 -0.49 -10.08
N GLN A 148 1.99 -0.57 -10.41
CA GLN A 148 2.98 0.37 -9.89
C GLN A 148 2.61 1.82 -10.25
N GLU A 149 2.22 2.08 -11.50
CA GLU A 149 1.75 3.39 -11.93
C GLU A 149 0.47 3.84 -11.22
N GLY A 150 -0.43 2.92 -10.89
CA GLY A 150 -1.63 3.20 -10.09
C GLY A 150 -1.26 3.74 -8.70
N ARG A 151 -0.29 3.11 -8.03
CA ARG A 151 0.21 3.57 -6.72
C ARG A 151 0.93 4.92 -6.81
N VAL A 152 1.78 5.12 -7.82
CA VAL A 152 2.49 6.40 -8.00
C VAL A 152 1.51 7.53 -8.31
N THR A 153 0.51 7.27 -9.15
CA THR A 153 -0.57 8.22 -9.44
C THR A 153 -1.38 8.56 -8.19
N ALA A 154 -1.74 7.56 -7.38
CA ALA A 154 -2.44 7.80 -6.12
C ALA A 154 -1.61 8.65 -5.14
N LEU A 155 -0.32 8.35 -5.00
CA LEU A 155 0.59 9.15 -4.17
C LEU A 155 0.68 10.60 -4.68
N LYS A 156 0.82 10.79 -6.00
CA LYS A 156 0.84 12.13 -6.61
C LYS A 156 -0.43 12.90 -6.25
N ARG A 157 -1.60 12.28 -6.41
CA ARG A 157 -2.91 12.87 -6.07
C ARG A 157 -3.03 13.16 -4.57
N LEU A 158 -2.52 12.30 -3.70
CA LEU A 158 -2.53 12.50 -2.24
C LEU A 158 -1.75 13.76 -1.86
N ILE A 159 -0.54 13.91 -2.40
CA ILE A 159 0.29 15.10 -2.14
C ILE A 159 -0.38 16.35 -2.72
N GLU A 160 -0.99 16.28 -3.90
CA GLU A 160 -1.72 17.40 -4.50
C GLU A 160 -2.95 17.81 -3.66
N ALA A 161 -3.73 16.83 -3.17
CA ALA A 161 -4.89 17.08 -2.31
C ALA A 161 -4.50 17.73 -0.97
N SER A 162 -3.26 17.56 -0.53
CA SER A 162 -2.76 18.21 0.69
C SER A 162 -2.43 19.70 0.53
N GLY A 163 -2.32 20.20 -0.70
CA GLY A 163 -1.84 21.55 -1.00
C GLY A 163 -0.34 21.76 -0.75
N LEU A 164 0.39 20.75 -0.27
CA LEU A 164 1.82 20.87 0.05
C LEU A 164 2.70 20.77 -1.20
N LYS A 165 3.61 21.73 -1.36
CA LYS A 165 4.66 21.68 -2.40
C LYS A 165 5.82 20.75 -2.01
N GLN A 166 6.05 20.61 -0.70
CA GLN A 166 7.09 19.79 -0.09
C GLN A 166 6.61 19.20 1.23
N ILE A 167 7.18 18.07 1.64
CA ILE A 167 6.91 17.41 2.91
C ILE A 167 8.26 17.24 3.60
N ASP A 168 8.40 17.81 4.80
CA ASP A 168 9.64 17.80 5.58
C ASP A 168 10.89 18.26 4.77
N GLY A 169 10.72 19.35 4.01
CA GLY A 169 11.77 19.89 3.13
C GLY A 169 12.01 19.10 1.84
N VAL A 170 11.34 17.96 1.62
CA VAL A 170 11.49 17.14 0.42
C VAL A 170 10.42 17.50 -0.62
N LYS A 171 10.86 17.86 -1.82
CA LYS A 171 9.97 18.23 -2.93
C LYS A 171 9.10 17.05 -3.38
N LYS A 172 7.85 17.29 -3.78
CA LYS A 172 6.93 16.28 -4.34
C LYS A 172 7.60 15.39 -5.40
N ALA A 173 8.32 16.00 -6.35
CA ALA A 173 8.98 15.26 -7.43
C ALA A 173 10.00 14.23 -6.90
N ILE A 174 10.74 14.59 -5.84
CA ILE A 174 11.75 13.72 -5.24
C ILE A 174 11.09 12.57 -4.48
N ILE A 175 9.98 12.81 -3.78
CA ILE A 175 9.18 11.76 -3.14
C ILE A 175 8.70 10.73 -4.17
N LEU A 176 8.22 11.18 -5.34
CA LEU A 176 7.79 10.29 -6.42
C LEU A 176 8.97 9.49 -7.01
N VAL A 177 10.14 10.12 -7.18
CA VAL A 177 11.37 9.46 -7.66
C VAL A 177 11.84 8.39 -6.66
N LEU A 178 11.88 8.69 -5.36
CA LEU A 178 12.21 7.72 -4.31
C LEU A 178 11.21 6.55 -4.27
N THR A 179 9.92 6.85 -4.42
CA THR A 179 8.86 5.82 -4.47
C THR A 179 9.04 4.88 -5.66
N ARG A 180 9.30 5.44 -6.86
CA ARG A 180 9.60 4.65 -8.06
C ARG A 180 10.87 3.81 -7.89
N PHE A 181 11.89 4.36 -7.23
CA PHE A 181 13.12 3.63 -6.92
C PHE A 181 12.84 2.39 -6.06
N ILE A 182 12.05 2.52 -5.00
CA ILE A 182 11.63 1.38 -4.16
C ILE A 182 10.86 0.35 -5.01
N MET A 183 9.87 0.78 -5.80
CA MET A 183 9.05 -0.13 -6.60
C MET A 183 9.86 -0.90 -7.66
N THR A 184 10.85 -0.26 -8.26
CA THR A 184 11.67 -0.84 -9.34
C THR A 184 12.77 -1.76 -8.83
N ASN A 185 13.21 -1.58 -7.58
CA ASN A 185 14.31 -2.31 -6.99
C ASN A 185 13.86 -3.37 -5.96
N ASN A 186 12.74 -4.03 -6.23
CA ASN A 186 12.23 -5.16 -5.45
C ASN A 186 12.79 -6.49 -5.94
N TYR A 187 13.94 -6.87 -5.39
CA TYR A 187 14.61 -8.14 -5.67
C TYR A 187 14.48 -9.09 -4.47
N PHE A 188 14.38 -10.39 -4.75
CA PHE A 188 14.27 -11.42 -3.74
C PHE A 188 14.93 -12.72 -4.16
N TYR A 189 15.19 -13.57 -3.18
CA TYR A 189 15.73 -14.91 -3.36
C TYR A 189 14.67 -15.96 -3.02
N LEU A 190 14.51 -16.96 -3.90
CA LEU A 190 13.61 -18.10 -3.72
C LEU A 190 14.23 -19.34 -4.37
N ASP A 191 14.33 -20.43 -3.62
CA ASP A 191 14.68 -21.78 -4.10
C ASP A 191 15.89 -21.82 -5.06
N GLY A 192 16.99 -21.14 -4.70
CA GLY A 192 18.22 -21.17 -5.51
C GLY A 192 18.32 -20.12 -6.61
N SER A 193 17.26 -19.36 -6.89
CA SER A 193 17.26 -18.32 -7.92
C SER A 193 16.88 -16.94 -7.37
N TYR A 194 17.37 -15.91 -8.05
CA TYR A 194 17.05 -14.52 -7.79
C TYR A 194 15.95 -14.04 -8.72
N TYR A 195 15.04 -13.24 -8.18
CA TYR A 195 13.88 -12.77 -8.90
C TYR A 195 13.72 -11.26 -8.75
N LYS A 196 13.11 -10.64 -9.76
CA LYS A 196 12.59 -9.28 -9.70
C LYS A 196 11.07 -9.30 -9.74
N LYS A 197 10.46 -8.51 -8.86
CA LYS A 197 9.00 -8.32 -8.86
C LYS A 197 8.61 -7.25 -9.89
N ILE A 198 7.71 -7.59 -10.83
CA ILE A 198 7.38 -6.71 -11.98
C ILE A 198 5.94 -6.16 -11.98
N ARG A 199 4.97 -6.85 -11.38
CA ARG A 199 3.55 -6.42 -11.46
C ARG A 199 2.88 -6.14 -10.12
N GLU A 200 3.12 -6.97 -9.14
CA GLU A 200 2.36 -6.92 -7.88
C GLU A 200 3.03 -6.04 -6.81
N GLY A 201 2.23 -5.49 -5.89
CA GLY A 201 2.74 -4.87 -4.66
C GLY A 201 3.21 -5.95 -3.70
N ALA A 202 4.42 -5.82 -3.19
CA ALA A 202 4.95 -6.67 -2.13
C ALA A 202 4.30 -6.28 -0.79
N MET A 203 3.45 -7.15 -0.23
CA MET A 203 3.07 -7.06 1.19
C MET A 203 4.35 -7.18 2.01
N GLY A 204 4.69 -6.14 2.78
CA GLY A 204 5.91 -6.12 3.62
C GLY A 204 6.68 -4.79 3.61
N SER A 205 6.42 -3.91 2.63
CA SER A 205 6.96 -2.54 2.66
C SER A 205 5.96 -1.58 3.33
N PRO A 206 6.38 -0.83 4.36
CA PRO A 206 5.52 0.16 5.02
C PRO A 206 4.92 1.18 4.05
N LEU A 207 5.73 1.69 3.12
CA LEU A 207 5.29 2.66 2.11
C LEU A 207 4.20 2.08 1.21
N ILE A 208 4.35 0.82 0.78
CA ILE A 208 3.36 0.16 -0.08
C ILE A 208 2.01 0.09 0.62
N ILE A 209 1.97 -0.07 1.95
CA ILE A 209 0.72 -0.06 2.72
C ILE A 209 0.04 1.31 2.64
N THR A 210 0.80 2.37 2.91
CA THR A 210 0.25 3.75 2.92
C THR A 210 -0.22 4.19 1.55
N ILE A 211 0.55 3.96 0.48
CA ILE A 211 0.13 4.37 -0.88
C ILE A 211 -1.02 3.52 -1.42
N THR A 212 -1.15 2.27 -0.97
CA THR A 212 -2.28 1.40 -1.33
C THR A 212 -3.57 1.90 -0.66
N ASN A 213 -3.49 2.30 0.61
CA ASN A 213 -4.61 2.96 1.28
C ASN A 213 -4.93 4.32 0.65
N ALA A 214 -3.93 5.10 0.23
CA ALA A 214 -4.14 6.32 -0.52
C ALA A 214 -4.83 6.08 -1.87
N TYR A 215 -4.51 4.99 -2.56
CA TYR A 215 -5.23 4.58 -3.77
C TYR A 215 -6.71 4.31 -3.45
N MET A 216 -7.00 3.53 -2.41
CA MET A 216 -8.36 3.24 -1.97
C MET A 216 -9.14 4.50 -1.60
N TYR A 217 -8.50 5.47 -0.94
CA TYR A 217 -9.10 6.76 -0.62
C TYR A 217 -9.64 7.51 -1.85
N PHE A 218 -9.01 7.36 -3.02
CA PHE A 218 -9.55 7.95 -4.25
C PHE A 218 -10.62 7.09 -4.90
N VAL A 219 -10.48 5.77 -4.85
CA VAL A 219 -11.45 4.81 -5.41
C VAL A 219 -12.78 4.88 -4.66
N GLU A 220 -12.76 5.05 -3.34
CA GLU A 220 -13.95 5.02 -2.49
C GLU A 220 -14.74 6.33 -2.46
N ARG A 221 -14.24 7.41 -3.08
CA ARG A 221 -14.90 8.73 -3.07
C ARG A 221 -16.36 8.69 -3.54
N PRO A 222 -16.74 7.95 -4.59
CA PRO A 222 -18.15 7.87 -4.99
C PRO A 222 -19.04 7.28 -3.88
N ILE A 223 -18.55 6.23 -3.19
CA ILE A 223 -19.26 5.57 -2.09
C ILE A 223 -19.40 6.54 -0.90
N SER A 224 -18.30 7.18 -0.50
CA SER A 224 -18.32 8.17 0.60
C SER A 224 -19.25 9.35 0.30
N LYS A 225 -19.23 9.87 -0.94
CA LYS A 225 -20.15 10.96 -1.36
C LYS A 225 -21.61 10.52 -1.34
N TRP A 226 -21.89 9.31 -1.79
CA TRP A 226 -23.24 8.74 -1.72
C TRP A 226 -23.68 8.63 -0.26
N ALA A 227 -22.86 8.02 0.60
CA ALA A 227 -23.18 7.81 2.00
C ALA A 227 -23.50 9.13 2.73
N ASN A 228 -22.71 10.19 2.47
CA ASN A 228 -22.97 11.51 3.02
C ASN A 228 -24.34 12.07 2.56
N ARG A 229 -24.68 11.95 1.28
CA ARG A 229 -25.96 12.43 0.73
C ARG A 229 -27.18 11.68 1.27
N THR A 230 -27.03 10.41 1.62
CA THR A 230 -28.11 9.55 2.12
C THR A 230 -28.09 9.38 3.63
N CYS A 231 -27.32 10.21 4.35
CA CYS A 231 -27.13 10.10 5.81
C CYS A 231 -26.75 8.68 6.25
N SER A 232 -26.01 7.94 5.42
CA SER A 232 -25.58 6.58 5.67
C SER A 232 -24.20 6.56 6.32
N LEU A 233 -23.93 5.57 7.16
CA LEU A 233 -22.62 5.36 7.75
C LEU A 233 -21.72 4.66 6.73
N TYR A 234 -20.51 5.16 6.52
CA TYR A 234 -19.50 4.50 5.68
C TYR A 234 -18.13 4.57 6.33
N TYR A 235 -17.47 3.43 6.47
CA TYR A 235 -16.08 3.36 6.86
C TYR A 235 -15.36 2.21 6.18
N ARG A 236 -14.06 2.39 5.97
CA ARG A 236 -13.15 1.35 5.51
C ARG A 236 -12.06 1.07 6.54
N TYR A 237 -11.73 -0.20 6.71
CA TYR A 237 -10.55 -0.69 7.40
C TYR A 237 -9.69 -1.49 6.41
N ILE A 238 -8.62 -0.89 5.89
CA ILE A 238 -7.74 -1.51 4.88
C ILE A 238 -8.53 -2.00 3.66
N ASP A 239 -8.86 -3.29 3.59
CA ASP A 239 -9.62 -3.99 2.55
C ASP A 239 -11.10 -4.22 2.89
N ASP A 240 -11.49 -4.09 4.15
CA ASP A 240 -12.89 -4.25 4.60
C ASP A 240 -13.64 -2.91 4.54
N LEU A 241 -14.78 -2.89 3.85
CA LEU A 241 -15.71 -1.75 3.82
C LEU A 241 -16.97 -2.12 4.60
N PHE A 242 -17.49 -1.15 5.36
CA PHE A 242 -18.68 -1.29 6.17
C PHE A 242 -19.63 -0.12 5.92
N ILE A 243 -20.90 -0.43 5.64
CA ILE A 243 -21.97 0.54 5.39
C ILE A 243 -23.21 0.19 6.23
N MET A 244 -23.81 1.23 6.83
CA MET A 244 -25.18 1.17 7.35
C MET A 244 -26.04 2.19 6.62
N SER A 245 -27.18 1.77 6.08
CA SER A 245 -28.05 2.65 5.30
C SER A 245 -29.53 2.30 5.42
N ASN A 246 -30.37 3.32 5.41
CA ASN A 246 -31.83 3.19 5.28
C ASN A 246 -32.29 3.27 3.81
N VAL A 247 -31.37 3.46 2.87
CA VAL A 247 -31.65 3.51 1.43
C VAL A 247 -31.25 2.18 0.80
N HIS A 248 -32.06 1.68 -0.14
CA HIS A 248 -31.78 0.41 -0.82
C HIS A 248 -30.41 0.40 -1.50
N ALA A 249 -29.70 -0.71 -1.31
CA ALA A 249 -28.31 -0.92 -1.71
C ALA A 249 -28.07 -1.06 -3.22
N ASP A 250 -29.12 -1.05 -4.06
CA ASP A 250 -29.00 -1.27 -5.50
C ASP A 250 -28.07 -0.27 -6.20
N ILE A 251 -27.91 0.92 -5.63
CA ILE A 251 -26.99 1.94 -6.14
C ILE A 251 -25.52 1.55 -5.99
N LEU A 252 -25.17 0.65 -5.06
CA LEU A 252 -23.81 0.15 -4.88
C LEU A 252 -23.36 -0.76 -6.03
N LYS A 253 -24.31 -1.38 -6.75
CA LYS A 253 -24.03 -2.17 -7.97
C LYS A 253 -23.42 -1.32 -9.09
N GLY A 254 -23.66 -0.01 -9.10
CA GLY A 254 -23.07 0.93 -10.05
C GLY A 254 -21.66 1.41 -9.67
N PHE A 255 -21.26 1.26 -8.40
CA PHE A 255 -19.98 1.75 -7.89
C PHE A 255 -18.89 0.68 -7.85
N VAL A 256 -19.26 -0.60 -7.84
CA VAL A 256 -18.33 -1.72 -7.69
C VAL A 256 -18.64 -2.79 -8.73
N LYS A 257 -17.62 -3.22 -9.50
CA LYS A 257 -17.71 -4.41 -10.35
C LYS A 257 -17.45 -5.62 -9.46
N PHE A 258 -18.42 -6.54 -9.42
CA PHE A 258 -18.29 -7.86 -8.81
C PHE A 258 -17.39 -8.78 -9.66
#